data_AF-A0A6N3YTC2-F1
#
_entry.id   AF-A0A6N3YTC2-F1
#
_cell.length_a   1.000
_cell.length_b   1.000
_cell.length_c   1.000
_cell.angle_alpha   90.00
_cell.angle_beta   90.00
_cell.angle_gamma   90.00
#
_symmetry.space_group_name_H-M   'P 1'
#
loop_
_entity.id
_entity.type
_entity.pdbx_description
1 polymer ?
#
loop_
_entity_poly.entity_id
_entity_poly.type
_entity_poly.pdbx_seq_one_letter_code
_entity_poly.pdbx_strand_id
1 'polypeptide(L)'
;MERSMSADVNIIYKILCLWGKPKTYADLSNDYKQHTNEWYSPHSWEKVLNELNVILSQNGAPPLSALVVSLGTNEPKLSFWSGGASNVPALPNNPLQRTLLWQNLVNDINHYSWPSQLTDKKE
;
A
#
# COMPACT_ATOMS: atom_id res chain seq x y z
N MET A 1 -1.75 28.83 -3.15
CA MET A 1 -2.36 27.51 -2.93
C MET A 1 -1.25 26.48 -3.04
N GLU A 2 -0.61 26.17 -1.92
CA GLU A 2 0.46 25.17 -1.86
C GLU A 2 -0.18 23.80 -2.06
N ARG A 3 -0.11 23.27 -3.29
CA ARG A 3 -0.32 21.84 -3.51
C ARG A 3 0.77 21.14 -2.73
N SER A 4 0.47 20.63 -1.54
CA SER A 4 1.39 19.80 -0.79
C SER A 4 1.91 18.71 -1.74
N MET A 5 3.23 18.70 -1.99
CA MET A 5 3.95 17.70 -2.83
C MET A 5 3.75 16.29 -2.26
N SER A 6 2.55 15.74 -2.45
CA SER A 6 2.16 14.41 -2.03
C SER A 6 2.11 13.59 -3.30
N ALA A 7 2.78 12.44 -3.29
CA ALA A 7 2.82 11.56 -4.44
C ALA A 7 1.40 11.16 -4.86
N ASP A 8 1.18 11.02 -6.17
CA ASP A 8 -0.15 10.78 -6.71
C ASP A 8 -0.60 9.34 -6.39
N VAL A 9 -1.65 9.23 -5.56
CA VAL A 9 -2.18 7.95 -5.09
C VAL A 9 -2.63 7.04 -6.23
N ASN A 10 -3.08 7.61 -7.36
CA ASN A 10 -3.48 6.82 -8.53
C ASN A 10 -2.27 6.17 -9.23
N ILE A 11 -1.12 6.85 -9.23
CA ILE A 11 0.11 6.30 -9.80
C ILE A 11 0.62 5.17 -8.92
N ILE A 12 0.63 5.39 -7.60
CA ILE A 12 1.01 4.36 -6.62
C ILE A 12 0.10 3.13 -6.75
N TYR A 13 -1.21 3.34 -6.82
CA TYR A 13 -2.17 2.27 -7.05
C TYR A 13 -1.82 1.44 -8.28
N LYS A 14 -1.59 2.09 -9.43
CA LYS A 14 -1.20 1.40 -10.68
C LYS A 14 0.09 0.61 -10.52
N ILE A 15 1.10 1.19 -9.88
CA ILE A 15 2.38 0.50 -9.63
C ILE A 15 2.16 -0.74 -8.76
N LEU A 16 1.42 -0.62 -7.66
CA LEU A 16 1.18 -1.73 -6.74
C LEU A 16 0.33 -2.83 -7.37
N CYS A 17 -0.67 -2.49 -8.20
CA CYS A 17 -1.43 -3.47 -8.97
C CYS A 17 -0.55 -4.28 -9.93
N LEU A 18 0.55 -3.71 -10.44
CA LEU A 18 1.49 -4.40 -11.32
C LEU A 18 2.49 -5.28 -10.58
N TRP A 19 2.66 -5.09 -9.26
CA TRP A 19 3.72 -5.77 -8.52
C TRP A 19 3.48 -7.27 -8.38
N GLY A 20 2.23 -7.72 -8.16
CA GLY A 20 1.85 -9.15 -8.02
C GLY A 20 2.57 -9.94 -6.91
N LYS A 21 3.54 -9.32 -6.23
CA LYS A 21 4.33 -9.86 -5.13
C LYS A 21 4.84 -8.71 -4.28
N PRO A 22 5.17 -8.96 -3.00
CA PRO A 22 5.73 -7.93 -2.14
C PRO A 22 7.09 -7.43 -2.66
N LYS A 23 7.30 -6.11 -2.62
CA LYS A 23 8.58 -5.46 -2.90
C LYS A 23 8.87 -4.36 -1.86
N THR A 24 10.07 -3.80 -1.89
CA THR A 24 10.50 -2.86 -0.85
C THR A 24 10.02 -1.43 -1.09
N TYR A 25 10.03 -0.60 -0.04
CA TYR A 25 9.82 0.86 -0.19
C TYR A 25 10.83 1.52 -1.15
N ALA A 26 12.03 0.96 -1.30
CA ALA A 26 13.01 1.43 -2.27
C ALA A 26 12.59 1.09 -3.69
N ASP A 27 12.04 -0.11 -3.93
CA ASP A 27 11.44 -0.48 -5.21
C ASP A 27 10.28 0.46 -5.57
N LEU A 28 9.42 0.80 -4.60
CA LEU A 28 8.33 1.77 -4.83
C LEU A 28 8.87 3.13 -5.26
N SER A 29 9.94 3.59 -4.61
CA SER A 29 10.59 4.87 -4.94
C SER A 29 11.17 4.85 -6.35
N ASN A 30 11.77 3.73 -6.75
CA ASN A 30 12.33 3.56 -8.08
C ASN A 30 11.24 3.45 -9.17
N ASP A 31 10.24 2.59 -8.97
CA ASP A 31 9.10 2.44 -9.87
C ASP A 31 8.38 3.79 -10.05
N TYR A 32 8.09 4.51 -8.96
CA TYR A 32 7.43 5.81 -9.02
C TYR A 32 8.26 6.84 -9.79
N LYS A 33 9.59 6.89 -9.55
CA LYS A 33 10.48 7.77 -10.31
C LYS A 33 10.50 7.41 -11.80
N GLN A 34 10.44 6.14 -12.16
CA GLN A 34 10.37 5.75 -13.57
C GLN A 34 9.06 6.21 -14.24
N HIS A 35 7.96 6.26 -13.50
CA HIS A 35 6.66 6.70 -14.01
C HIS A 35 6.48 8.23 -14.06
N THR A 36 7.06 8.97 -13.10
CA THR A 36 6.80 10.42 -12.92
C THR A 36 8.03 11.29 -13.16
N ASN A 37 9.21 10.68 -13.25
CA ASN A 37 10.51 11.35 -13.21
C ASN A 37 10.78 12.12 -11.89
N GLU A 38 9.97 11.90 -10.86
CA GLU A 38 10.14 12.51 -9.53
C GLU A 38 10.68 11.51 -8.51
N TRP A 39 11.61 11.94 -7.67
CA TRP A 39 12.15 11.12 -6.60
C TRP A 39 11.43 11.39 -5.28
N TYR A 40 10.91 10.34 -4.66
CA TYR A 40 10.35 10.36 -3.32
C TYR A 40 11.14 9.40 -2.43
N SER A 41 11.40 9.84 -1.20
CA SER A 41 12.15 9.03 -0.24
C SER A 41 11.30 7.85 0.26
N PRO A 42 11.91 6.67 0.49
CA PRO A 42 11.21 5.47 0.99
C PRO A 42 10.38 5.66 2.26
N HIS A 43 10.74 6.64 3.09
CA HIS A 43 10.05 6.98 4.33
C HIS A 43 8.81 7.85 4.11
N SER A 44 8.73 8.60 3.00
CA SER A 44 7.61 9.49 2.70
C SER A 44 6.35 8.73 2.26
N TRP A 45 6.50 7.48 1.82
CA TRP A 45 5.38 6.67 1.33
C TRP A 45 4.37 6.29 2.40
N GLU A 46 4.76 6.24 3.68
CA GLU A 46 3.89 5.74 4.75
C GLU A 46 2.54 6.46 4.82
N LYS A 47 2.56 7.80 4.67
CA LYS A 47 1.34 8.62 4.69
C LYS A 47 0.45 8.34 3.47
N VAL A 48 1.05 8.28 2.28
CA VAL A 48 0.30 8.11 1.02
C VAL A 48 -0.23 6.68 0.88
N LEU A 49 0.53 5.68 1.32
CA LEU A 49 0.10 4.29 1.37
C LEU A 49 -1.07 4.09 2.34
N ASN A 50 -1.07 4.82 3.47
CA ASN A 50 -2.20 4.80 4.37
C ASN A 50 -3.45 5.40 3.73
N GLU A 51 -3.32 6.56 3.08
CA GLU A 51 -4.42 7.18 2.34
C GLU A 51 -4.97 6.25 1.25
N LEU A 52 -4.08 5.57 0.50
CA LEU A 52 -4.48 4.54 -0.46
C LEU A 52 -5.33 3.45 0.20
N ASN A 53 -4.90 2.91 1.33
CA ASN A 53 -5.66 1.84 2.01
C ASN A 53 -7.04 2.31 2.46
N VAL A 54 -7.18 3.57 2.91
CA VAL A 54 -8.49 4.14 3.27
C VAL A 54 -9.40 4.19 2.06
N ILE A 55 -8.93 4.68 0.91
CA ILE A 55 -9.70 4.72 -0.34
C ILE A 55 -10.08 3.29 -0.78
N LEU A 56 -9.16 2.35 -0.67
CA LEU A 56 -9.42 0.94 -0.97
C LEU A 56 -10.46 0.34 -0.03
N SER A 57 -10.42 0.68 1.26
CA SER A 57 -11.40 0.20 2.24
C SER A 57 -12.81 0.70 1.94
N GLN A 58 -12.95 1.93 1.44
CA GLN A 58 -14.25 2.48 1.01
C GLN A 58 -14.80 1.72 -0.21
N ASN A 59 -13.92 1.17 -1.04
CA ASN A 59 -14.28 0.34 -2.19
C ASN A 59 -14.39 -1.16 -1.85
N GLY A 60 -14.25 -1.55 -0.58
CA GLY A 60 -14.25 -2.96 -0.16
C GLY A 60 -13.07 -3.77 -0.70
N ALA A 61 -12.00 -3.10 -1.14
CA ALA A 61 -10.81 -3.74 -1.70
C ALA A 61 -9.77 -4.06 -0.60
N PRO A 62 -8.95 -5.11 -0.78
CA PRO A 62 -7.89 -5.44 0.18
C PRO A 62 -6.80 -4.36 0.20
N PRO A 63 -5.97 -4.30 1.26
CA PRO A 63 -5.00 -3.22 1.45
C PRO A 63 -3.75 -3.43 0.59
N LEU A 64 -3.72 -2.88 -0.64
CA LEU A 64 -2.59 -3.00 -1.58
C LEU A 64 -1.23 -2.66 -0.99
N SER A 65 -1.18 -1.70 -0.06
CA SER A 65 0.10 -1.33 0.54
C SER A 65 0.75 -2.45 1.35
N ALA A 66 0.05 -3.55 1.63
CA ALA A 66 0.64 -4.75 2.23
C ALA A 66 1.74 -5.37 1.35
N LEU A 67 1.76 -5.07 0.04
CA LEU A 67 2.84 -5.44 -0.86
C LEU A 67 4.13 -4.64 -0.61
N VAL A 68 4.08 -3.52 0.12
CA VAL A 68 5.26 -2.70 0.39
C VAL A 68 5.89 -3.12 1.72
N VAL A 69 7.05 -3.77 1.64
CA VAL A 69 7.75 -4.35 2.80
C VAL A 69 9.06 -3.63 3.12
N SER A 70 9.51 -3.78 4.36
CA SER A 70 10.85 -3.34 4.76
C SER A 70 11.89 -4.40 4.39
N LEU A 71 13.01 -3.98 3.80
CA LEU A 71 14.08 -4.89 3.35
C LEU A 71 14.61 -5.80 4.49
N GLY A 72 14.66 -5.28 5.71
CA GLY A 72 15.20 -6.03 6.86
C GLY A 72 14.26 -7.11 7.42
N THR A 73 12.95 -6.92 7.34
CA THR A 73 11.96 -7.83 7.95
C THR A 73 11.17 -8.62 6.92
N ASN A 74 11.20 -8.22 5.63
CA ASN A 74 10.29 -8.71 4.59
C ASN A 74 8.79 -8.61 4.98
N GLU A 75 8.47 -7.73 5.93
CA GLU A 75 7.11 -7.46 6.39
C GLU A 75 6.80 -5.96 6.19
N PRO A 76 5.51 -5.59 6.06
CA PRO A 76 5.10 -4.19 6.04
C PRO A 76 5.47 -3.52 7.38
N LYS A 77 5.77 -2.21 7.34
CA LYS A 77 6.09 -1.44 8.55
C LYS A 77 4.93 -1.47 9.55
N LEU A 78 5.21 -1.29 10.84
CA LEU A 78 4.18 -1.18 11.88
C LEU A 78 3.14 -0.08 11.60
N SER A 79 3.56 0.99 10.91
CA SER A 79 2.70 2.07 10.44
C SER A 79 1.56 1.60 9.52
N PHE A 80 1.75 0.50 8.78
CA PHE A 80 0.72 -0.12 7.96
C PHE A 80 -0.50 -0.53 8.80
N TRP A 81 -0.25 -1.25 9.91
CA TRP A 81 -1.29 -1.75 10.81
C TRP A 81 -1.96 -0.64 11.62
N SER A 82 -1.28 0.50 11.79
CA SER A 82 -1.78 1.67 12.51
C SER A 82 -2.54 2.64 11.60
N GLY A 83 -2.71 2.30 10.32
CA GLY A 83 -3.25 3.21 9.31
C GLY A 83 -4.71 3.59 9.51
N GLY A 84 -5.47 2.76 10.22
CA GLY A 84 -6.89 3.02 10.53
C GLY A 84 -7.86 2.72 9.38
N ALA A 85 -7.38 2.14 8.27
CA ALA A 85 -8.23 1.67 7.19
C ALA A 85 -8.96 0.38 7.61
N SER A 86 -10.27 0.28 7.34
CA SER A 86 -11.10 -0.85 7.78
C SER A 86 -10.74 -2.18 7.11
N ASN A 87 -10.01 -2.14 5.99
CA ASN A 87 -9.48 -3.32 5.30
C ASN A 87 -8.14 -3.81 5.88
N VAL A 88 -7.52 -3.06 6.79
CA VAL A 88 -6.30 -3.48 7.49
C VAL A 88 -6.69 -4.01 8.87
N PRO A 89 -6.33 -5.26 9.22
CA PRO A 89 -6.60 -5.80 10.54
C PRO A 89 -5.84 -5.03 11.63
N ALA A 90 -6.29 -5.11 12.88
CA ALA A 90 -5.49 -4.62 14.01
C ALA A 90 -4.15 -5.37 14.10
N LEU A 91 -3.09 -4.67 14.50
CA LEU A 91 -1.76 -5.25 14.70
C LEU A 91 -1.85 -6.43 15.69
N PRO A 92 -1.56 -7.67 15.27
CA PRO A 92 -1.53 -8.79 16.18
C PRO A 92 -0.30 -8.72 17.09
N ASN A 93 -0.48 -9.05 18.37
CA ASN A 93 0.60 -9.05 19.37
C ASN A 93 1.63 -10.17 19.14
N ASN A 94 1.26 -11.23 18.39
CA ASN A 94 2.14 -12.35 18.12
C ASN A 94 2.77 -12.22 16.71
N PRO A 95 4.11 -12.29 16.58
CA PRO A 95 4.80 -12.17 15.29
C PRO A 95 4.40 -13.26 14.28
N LEU A 96 4.15 -14.50 14.72
CA LEU A 96 3.72 -15.58 13.83
C LEU A 96 2.33 -15.30 13.26
N GLN A 97 1.40 -14.82 14.10
CA GLN A 97 0.07 -14.42 13.64
C GLN A 97 0.15 -13.22 12.69
N ARG A 98 1.07 -12.28 12.93
CA ARG A 98 1.32 -11.14 12.04
C ARG A 98 1.72 -11.60 10.65
N THR A 99 2.71 -12.49 10.57
CA THR A 99 3.18 -13.00 9.28
C THR A 99 2.08 -13.79 8.56
N LEU A 100 1.31 -14.63 9.28
CA LEU A 100 0.19 -15.37 8.69
C LEU A 100 -0.92 -14.44 8.17
N LEU A 101 -1.32 -13.44 8.96
CA LEU A 101 -2.30 -12.44 8.54
C LEU A 101 -1.81 -11.66 7.32
N TRP A 102 -0.55 -11.23 7.32
CA TRP A 102 0.04 -10.54 6.18
C TRP A 102 0.05 -11.42 4.92
N GLN A 103 0.44 -12.70 5.03
CA GLN A 103 0.40 -13.61 3.89
C GLN A 103 -1.01 -13.80 3.33
N ASN A 104 -2.03 -13.89 4.21
CA ASN A 104 -3.42 -13.93 3.78
C ASN A 104 -3.82 -12.65 3.02
N LEU A 105 -3.44 -11.47 3.52
CA LEU A 105 -3.69 -10.20 2.83
C LEU A 105 -3.03 -10.16 1.45
N VAL A 106 -1.77 -10.62 1.33
CA VAL A 106 -1.07 -10.69 0.04
C VAL A 106 -1.78 -11.66 -0.91
N ASN A 107 -2.28 -12.78 -0.41
CA ASN A 107 -3.06 -13.73 -1.19
C ASN A 107 -4.39 -13.12 -1.66
N ASP A 108 -5.12 -12.41 -0.78
CA ASP A 108 -6.33 -11.68 -1.15
C ASP A 108 -6.04 -10.64 -2.24
N ILE A 109 -4.95 -9.88 -2.12
CA ILE A 109 -4.52 -8.90 -3.13
C ILE A 109 -4.26 -9.57 -4.48
N ASN A 110 -3.64 -10.74 -4.50
CA ASN A 110 -3.32 -11.47 -5.73
C ASN A 110 -4.55 -12.11 -6.39
N HIS A 111 -5.60 -12.42 -5.61
CA HIS A 111 -6.85 -12.94 -6.13
C HIS A 111 -7.89 -11.86 -6.41
N TYR A 112 -7.68 -10.65 -5.90
CA TYR A 112 -8.58 -9.52 -6.13
C TYR A 112 -8.44 -9.00 -7.56
N SER A 113 -9.58 -8.87 -8.25
CA SER A 113 -9.63 -8.29 -9.59
C SER A 113 -9.56 -6.76 -9.50
N TRP A 114 -8.34 -6.23 -9.56
CA TRP A 114 -8.08 -4.79 -9.48
C TRP A 114 -8.75 -4.02 -10.64
N PRO A 115 -9.60 -3.03 -10.35
CA PRO A 115 -10.14 -2.18 -11.40
C PRO A 115 -9.03 -1.34 -12.04
N SER A 116 -9.13 -1.07 -13.33
CA SER A 116 -8.15 -0.25 -14.05
C SER A 116 -8.13 1.22 -13.60
N GLN A 117 -9.18 1.67 -12.89
CA GLN A 117 -9.25 2.98 -12.26
C GLN A 117 -9.86 2.87 -10.86
N LEU A 118 -9.25 3.58 -9.91
CA LEU A 118 -9.80 3.80 -8.57
C LEU A 118 -10.90 4.87 -8.67
N THR A 119 -12.15 4.49 -8.51
CA THR A 119 -13.25 5.44 -8.33
C THR A 119 -13.38 5.78 -6.85
N ASP A 120 -13.28 7.07 -6.53
CA ASP A 120 -13.72 7.61 -5.24
C ASP A 120 -15.24 7.42 -5.17
N LYS A 121 -15.71 6.34 -4.57
CA LYS A 121 -17.12 6.18 -4.25
C LYS A 121 -17.47 7.15 -3.13
N LYS A 122 -17.71 8.41 -3.49
CA LYS A 122 -18.56 9.31 -2.71
C LYS A 122 -19.99 8.85 -2.93
N GLU A 123 -20.45 7.94 -2.07
CA GLU A 123 -21.88 7.77 -1.81
C GLU A 123 -22.36 8.83 -0.82
#